data_AF-A0A535VSD3-F1
#
_entry.id   AF-A0A535VSD3-F1
#
_cell.length_a   1.000
_cell.length_b   1.000
_cell.length_c   1.000
_cell.angle_alpha   90.00
_cell.angle_beta   90.00
_cell.angle_gamma   90.00
#
_symmetry.space_group_name_H-M   'P 1'
#
loop_
_entity.id
_entity.type
_entity.pdbx_description
1 polymer ?
#
loop_
_entity_poly.entity_id
_entity_poly.type
_entity_poly.pdbx_seq_one_letter_code
_entity_poly.pdbx_strand_id
1 'polypeptide(L)' 'MAPLSGIWYGSPAPGSAPYVSPGGEVAVGQVIGLIEAMKLFNEIKSDLAGRVVKIHPESGKLVRAKQPLIEVEPL' A
#
# COMPACT_ATOMS: atom_id res chain seq x y z
N MET A 1 5.00 1.53 6.52
CA MET A 1 4.43 0.35 7.24
C MET A 1 2.91 0.50 7.39
N ALA A 2 2.17 -0.54 7.74
CA ALA A 2 0.72 -0.45 7.97
C ALA A 2 0.40 0.35 9.24
N PRO A 3 -0.41 1.43 9.16
CA PRO A 3 -0.74 2.25 10.33
C PRO A 3 -1.81 1.60 11.23
N LEU A 4 -2.56 0.63 10.71
CA LEU A 4 -3.65 -0.03 11.39
C LEU A 4 -3.81 -1.48 10.89
N SER A 5 -4.57 -2.29 11.61
CA SER A 5 -4.90 -3.67 11.22
C SER A 5 -6.19 -3.70 10.39
N GLY A 6 -6.21 -4.47 9.30
CA GLY A 6 -7.37 -4.55 8.41
C GLY A 6 -7.08 -5.36 7.15
N ILE A 7 -7.97 -5.29 6.15
CA ILE A 7 -7.79 -5.96 4.86
C ILE A 7 -7.08 -5.03 3.89
N TRP A 8 -5.97 -5.48 3.31
CA TRP A 8 -5.18 -4.71 2.34
C TRP A 8 -5.76 -4.80 0.94
N TYR A 9 -5.82 -3.67 0.23
CA TYR A 9 -6.14 -3.62 -1.19
C TYR A 9 -5.09 -2.80 -1.95
N GLY A 10 -4.42 -3.43 -2.91
CA GLY A 10 -3.41 -2.78 -3.75
C GLY A 10 -3.99 -2.00 -4.94
N SER A 11 -5.30 -2.09 -5.18
CA SER A 11 -6.04 -1.44 -6.26
C SER A 11 -7.33 -0.81 -5.72
N PRO A 12 -7.87 0.25 -6.36
CA PRO A 12 -9.11 0.90 -5.93
C PRO A 12 -10.35 0.01 -6.07
N ALA A 13 -10.32 -0.96 -6.99
CA ALA A 13 -11.38 -1.92 -7.23
C ALA A 13 -10.83 -3.23 -7.81
N PRO A 14 -11.56 -4.35 -7.70
CA PRO A 14 -11.19 -5.61 -8.38
C PRO A 14 -11.01 -5.40 -9.88
N GLY A 15 -9.89 -5.87 -10.44
CA GLY A 15 -9.56 -5.74 -11.86
C GLY A 15 -9.02 -4.37 -12.29
N SER A 16 -8.99 -3.37 -11.41
CA SER A 16 -8.30 -2.11 -11.68
C SER A 16 -6.78 -2.22 -11.48
N ALA A 17 -6.05 -1.36 -12.17
CA ALA A 17 -4.60 -1.23 -12.01
C ALA A 17 -4.24 -0.94 -10.53
N PRO A 18 -3.10 -1.47 -10.06
CA PRO A 18 -2.63 -1.19 -8.71
C PRO A 18 -2.21 0.28 -8.58
N TYR A 19 -2.29 0.81 -7.36
CA TYR A 19 -1.86 2.18 -7.06
C TYR A 19 -0.36 2.39 -7.33
N VAL A 20 0.44 1.37 -7.05
CA VAL A 20 1.89 1.32 -7.30
C VAL A 20 2.29 -0.08 -7.76
N SER A 21 3.41 -0.18 -8.46
CA SER A 21 3.97 -1.47 -8.91
C SER A 21 5.47 -1.51 -8.68
N PRO A 22 6.05 -2.70 -8.41
CA PRO A 22 7.51 -2.85 -8.34
C PRO A 22 8.19 -2.31 -9.61
N GLY A 23 9.27 -1.57 -9.41
CA GLY A 23 10.00 -0.87 -10.46
C GLY A 23 9.49 0.54 -10.78
N GLY A 24 8.28 0.91 -10.34
CA GLY A 24 7.71 2.25 -10.51
C GLY A 24 8.15 3.26 -9.45
N GLU A 25 7.94 4.55 -9.72
CA GLU A 25 8.22 5.63 -8.78
C GLU A 25 7.04 5.90 -7.84
N VAL A 26 7.34 6.33 -6.63
CA VAL A 26 6.37 6.79 -5.63
C VAL A 26 6.81 8.13 -5.06
N ALA A 27 5.87 9.05 -4.86
CA ALA A 27 6.11 10.33 -4.19
C ALA A 27 5.60 10.31 -2.74
N VAL A 28 6.15 11.19 -1.90
CA VAL A 28 5.60 11.44 -0.55
C VAL A 28 4.14 11.89 -0.69
N GLY A 29 3.24 11.27 0.06
CA GLY A 29 1.80 11.55 0.03
C GLY A 29 1.02 10.79 -1.06
N GLN A 30 1.69 10.11 -2.00
CA GLN A 30 1.03 9.29 -3.01
C GLN A 30 0.33 8.10 -2.34
N VAL A 31 -0.91 7.82 -2.76
CA VAL A 31 -1.66 6.65 -2.29
C VAL A 31 -1.00 5.39 -2.85
N ILE A 32 -0.71 4.43 -1.98
CA ILE A 32 -0.06 3.15 -2.30
C ILE A 32 -1.03 1.96 -2.19
N GLY A 33 -2.19 2.17 -1.58
CA GLY A 33 -3.22 1.16 -1.36
C GLY A 33 -4.22 1.59 -0.31
N LEU A 34 -5.17 0.71 -0.02
CA LEU A 34 -6.21 0.92 0.98
C LEU A 34 -6.10 -0.14 2.08
N ILE A 35 -6.47 0.24 3.31
CA ILE A 35 -6.79 -0.72 4.36
C ILE A 35 -8.24 -0.56 4.78
N GLU A 36 -9.02 -1.63 4.61
CA GLU A 36 -10.38 -1.72 5.13
C GLU A 36 -10.37 -2.14 6.60
N ALA A 37 -10.93 -1.29 7.45
CA ALA A 37 -11.13 -1.57 8.86
C ALA A 37 -12.52 -1.10 9.29
N MET A 38 -13.29 -1.98 9.93
CA MET A 38 -14.66 -1.67 10.40
C MET A 38 -15.58 -1.09 9.29
N LYS A 39 -15.48 -1.63 8.06
CA LYS A 39 -16.20 -1.15 6.85
C LYS A 39 -15.78 0.23 6.34
N LEU A 40 -14.69 0.80 6.84
CA LEU A 40 -14.08 2.03 6.33
C LEU A 40 -12.81 1.72 5.55
N PHE A 41 -12.70 2.29 4.34
CA PHE A 41 -11.49 2.23 3.53
C PHE A 41 -10.59 3.41 3.86
N ASN A 42 -9.40 3.13 4.35
CA ASN A 42 -8.40 4.14 4.70
C ASN A 42 -7.33 4.17 3.62
N GLU A 43 -7.09 5.35 3.04
CA GLU A 43 -5.98 5.56 2.13
C GLU A 43 -4.66 5.43 2.87
N ILE A 44 -3.77 4.58 2.35
CA ILE A 44 -2.41 4.49 2.83
C ILE A 44 -1.52 5.28 1.88
N LYS A 45 -0.78 6.24 2.42
CA LYS A 45 0.09 7.13 1.66
C LYS A 45 1.54 6.80 1.95
N SER A 46 2.39 6.95 0.94
CA SER A 46 3.83 6.83 1.11
C SER A 46 4.37 7.99 1.95
N ASP A 47 5.23 7.69 2.92
CA ASP A 47 6.02 8.65 3.69
C ASP A 47 7.38 8.94 3.04
N LEU A 48 7.74 8.18 2.02
CA LEU A 48 9.00 8.30 1.27
C LEU A 48 8.74 8.51 -0.21
N ALA A 49 9.68 9.20 -0.86
CA ALA A 49 9.80 9.21 -2.31
C ALA A 49 10.90 8.24 -2.74
N GLY A 50 10.75 7.62 -3.90
CA GLY A 50 11.75 6.71 -4.46
C GLY A 50 11.16 5.68 -5.39
N ARG A 51 11.89 4.57 -5.58
CA ARG A 51 11.47 3.45 -6.41
C ARG A 51 10.88 2.34 -5.57
N VAL A 52 9.69 1.86 -5.94
CA VAL A 52 9.07 0.70 -5.27
C VAL A 52 9.86 -0.56 -5.63
N VAL A 53 10.46 -1.21 -4.63
CA VAL A 53 11.22 -2.45 -4.81
C VAL A 53 10.29 -3.66 -4.67
N LYS A 54 9.40 -3.63 -3.67
CA LYS A 54 8.53 -4.76 -3.34
C LYS A 54 7.23 -4.31 -2.71
N ILE A 55 6.18 -5.08 -2.95
CA ILE A 55 4.90 -5.02 -2.23
C ILE A 55 4.78 -6.34 -1.46
N HIS A 56 4.62 -6.27 -0.14
CA HIS A 56 4.62 -7.44 0.73
C HIS A 56 3.27 -8.15 0.86
N PRO A 57 2.14 -7.45 1.05
CA PRO A 57 0.84 -8.11 1.20
C PRO A 57 0.18 -8.39 -0.14
N GLU A 58 -0.50 -9.53 -0.22
CA GLU A 58 -1.44 -9.81 -1.29
C GLU A 58 -2.75 -9.03 -1.07
N SER A 59 -3.36 -8.56 -2.16
CA SER A 59 -4.66 -7.89 -2.12
C SER A 59 -5.75 -8.83 -1.57
N GLY A 60 -6.64 -8.32 -0.72
CA GLY A 60 -7.68 -9.09 -0.03
C GLY A 60 -7.19 -9.89 1.19
N LYS A 61 -5.94 -9.71 1.64
CA LYS A 61 -5.41 -10.37 2.85
C LYS A 61 -5.37 -9.44 4.04
N LEU A 62 -5.42 -10.05 5.23
CA LEU A 62 -5.27 -9.36 6.51
C LEU A 62 -3.83 -8.85 6.66
N VAL A 63 -3.69 -7.57 7.01
CA VAL A 63 -2.46 -6.96 7.49
C VAL A 63 -2.61 -6.51 8.93
N ARG A 64 -1.52 -6.55 9.69
CA ARG A 64 -1.47 -6.06 11.08
C ARG A 64 -0.79 -4.69 11.14
N ALA A 65 -1.14 -3.88 12.13
CA ALA A 65 -0.41 -2.65 12.43
C ALA A 65 1.10 -2.93 12.53
N LYS A 66 1.91 -2.04 11.96
CA LYS A 66 3.37 -2.16 11.82
C LYS A 66 3.85 -3.31 10.93
N GLN A 67 2.97 -4.00 10.19
CA GLN A 67 3.41 -4.91 9.14
C GLN A 67 4.00 -4.12 7.96
N PRO A 68 5.11 -4.58 7.34
CA PRO A 68 5.60 -3.99 6.10
C PRO A 68 4.55 -4.05 4.99
N LEU A 69 4.40 -2.96 4.23
CA LEU A 69 3.46 -2.87 3.10
C LEU A 69 4.22 -2.82 1.79
N ILE A 70 5.09 -1.83 1.65
CA ILE A 70 6.00 -1.68 0.51
C ILE A 70 7.42 -1.44 1.00
N GLU A 71 8.37 -1.82 0.16
CA GLU A 71 9.79 -1.49 0.28
C GLU A 71 10.12 -0.47 -0.81
N VAL A 72 10.76 0.63 -0.41
CA VAL A 72 11.11 1.74 -1.31
C VAL A 72 12.61 1.95 -1.21
N GLU A 73 13.28 1.95 -2.37
CA GLU A 73 14.66 2.41 -2.52
C GLU A 73 14.62 3.93 -2.74
N PRO A 74 15.13 4.74 -1.80
CA PRO A 74 15.17 6.19 -1.97
C PRO A 74 15.99 6.57 -3.21
N LEU A 75 15.50 7.54 -3.97
CA LEU A 75 16.23 8.18 -5.07
C LEU A 75 17.06 9.35 -4.55
#